data_AF-A0A2M7FE87-F1
#
_entry.id   AF-A0A2M7FE87-F1
#
_cell.length_a   1.000
_cell.length_b   1.000
_cell.length_c   1.000
_cell.angle_alpha   90.00
_cell.angle_beta   90.00
_cell.angle_gamma   90.00
#
_symmetry.space_group_name_H-M   'P 1'
#
loop_
_entity.id
_entity.type
_entity.pdbx_description
1 polymer ?
#
loop_
_entity_poly.entity_id
_entity_poly.type
_entity_poly.pdbx_seq_one_letter_code
_entity_poly.pdbx_strand_id
1 'polypeptide(L)'
;MESDLIEYNAANTRGIDTIREMGRKAALAPNGKAKLYLLDECHQITGAAAEALLKQLEDTPKHVYYVLATTQPEKLDKTTRNRCAEFTVSPLSSLDMAALLNRVYLAETGKDMKTSP
;
A
#
# COMPACT_ATOMS: atom_id res chain seq x y z
N MET A 1 -9.57 -17.95 -8.38
CA MET A 1 -10.20 -17.02 -7.42
C MET A 1 -9.49 -15.70 -7.58
N GLU A 2 -10.22 -14.62 -7.79
CA GLU A 2 -9.65 -13.27 -7.78
C GLU A 2 -9.15 -12.98 -6.36
N SER A 3 -7.91 -12.52 -6.23
CA SER A 3 -7.32 -12.18 -4.94
C SER A 3 -8.08 -10.99 -4.36
N ASP A 4 -8.45 -11.05 -3.08
CA ASP A 4 -9.00 -9.90 -2.37
C ASP A 4 -7.94 -8.85 -2.02
N LEU A 5 -6.65 -9.14 -2.27
CA LEU A 5 -5.58 -8.15 -2.34
C LEU A 5 -5.35 -7.76 -3.80
N ILE A 6 -5.54 -6.48 -4.10
CA ILE A 6 -5.32 -5.89 -5.42
C ILE A 6 -4.28 -4.78 -5.29
N GLU A 7 -3.24 -4.86 -6.12
CA GLU A 7 -2.15 -3.89 -6.14
C GLU A 7 -2.18 -3.08 -7.43
N TYR A 8 -2.06 -1.77 -7.29
CA TYR A 8 -1.91 -0.81 -8.38
C TYR A 8 -0.63 -0.02 -8.17
N ASN A 9 0.29 -0.08 -9.12
CA ASN A 9 1.43 0.82 -9.14
C ASN A 9 1.03 2.07 -9.93
N ALA A 10 0.89 3.20 -9.25
CA ALA A 10 0.45 4.45 -9.85
C ALA A 10 1.46 5.04 -10.84
N ALA A 11 2.74 4.65 -10.82
CA ALA A 11 3.68 5.07 -11.87
C ALA A 11 3.28 4.49 -13.25
N ASN A 12 2.64 3.32 -13.27
CA ASN A 12 2.20 2.62 -14.48
C ASN A 12 0.69 2.74 -14.74
N THR A 13 -0.10 2.80 -13.67
CA THR A 13 -1.58 2.76 -13.69
C THR A 13 -2.19 4.00 -13.02
N ARG A 14 -1.91 5.17 -13.60
CA ARG A 14 -2.20 6.50 -13.05
C ARG A 14 -3.49 7.16 -13.57
N GLY A 15 -4.18 6.49 -14.50
CA GLY A 15 -5.34 7.03 -15.20
C GLY A 15 -6.63 6.94 -14.39
N ILE A 16 -7.57 7.83 -14.69
CA ILE A 16 -8.89 7.87 -14.03
C ILE A 16 -9.69 6.57 -14.21
N ASP A 17 -9.53 5.90 -15.35
CA ASP A 17 -10.30 4.68 -15.65
C ASP A 17 -9.94 3.54 -14.70
N THR A 18 -8.66 3.42 -14.32
CA THR A 18 -8.20 2.47 -13.30
C THR A 18 -8.90 2.70 -11.97
N ILE A 19 -8.96 3.95 -11.50
CA ILE A 19 -9.61 4.29 -10.23
C ILE A 19 -11.12 4.07 -10.27
N ARG A 20 -11.77 4.36 -11.41
CA ARG A 20 -13.20 4.10 -11.58
C ARG A 20 -13.50 2.61 -11.60
N GLU A 21 -12.67 1.81 -12.27
CA GLU A 21 -12.81 0.36 -12.26
C GLU A 21 -12.59 -0.21 -10.86
N MET A 22 -11.57 0.26 -10.15
CA MET A 22 -11.32 -0.07 -8.75
C MET A 22 -12.57 0.19 -7.90
N GLY A 23 -13.19 1.37 -8.04
CA GLY A 23 -14.42 1.70 -7.31
C GLY A 23 -15.60 0.77 -7.64
N ARG A 24 -15.79 0.42 -8.92
CA ARG A 24 -16.82 -0.55 -9.31
C ARG A 24 -16.58 -1.93 -8.69
N LYS A 25 -15.32 -2.39 -8.66
CA LYS A 25 -14.95 -3.69 -8.08
C LYS A 25 -15.00 -3.70 -6.55
N ALA A 26 -14.75 -2.56 -5.92
CA ALA A 26 -14.83 -2.39 -4.47
C ALA A 26 -16.26 -2.56 -3.94
N ALA A 27 -17.26 -2.17 -4.72
CA ALA A 27 -18.68 -2.36 -4.39
C ALA A 27 -19.12 -3.84 -4.31
N LEU A 28 -18.39 -4.74 -4.97
CA LEU A 28 -18.68 -6.17 -4.95
C LEU A 28 -18.21 -6.81 -3.62
N ALA A 29 -18.89 -7.86 -3.18
CA ALA A 29 -18.49 -8.63 -1.99
C ALA A 29 -17.06 -9.20 -2.10
N PRO A 30 -16.32 -9.35 -0.99
CA PRO A 30 -15.04 -10.04 -0.95
C PRO A 30 -15.23 -11.56 -1.09
N ASN A 31 -14.20 -12.26 -1.53
CA ASN A 31 -14.17 -13.73 -1.47
C ASN A 31 -13.86 -14.23 -0.04
N GLY A 32 -13.09 -13.44 0.72
CA GLY A 32 -12.74 -13.63 2.11
C GLY A 32 -13.43 -12.62 3.03
N LYS A 33 -12.70 -12.10 4.02
CA LYS A 33 -13.26 -11.17 5.02
C LYS A 33 -13.38 -9.73 4.52
N ALA A 34 -12.46 -9.32 3.66
CA ALA A 34 -12.33 -7.94 3.19
C ALA A 34 -11.53 -7.89 1.89
N LYS A 35 -11.69 -6.80 1.14
CA LYS A 35 -10.86 -6.42 0.00
C LYS A 35 -9.87 -5.34 0.38
N LEU A 36 -8.63 -5.47 -0.07
CA LEU A 36 -7.57 -4.49 0.11
C LEU A 36 -7.07 -4.01 -1.25
N TYR A 37 -7.07 -2.68 -1.43
CA TYR A 37 -6.49 -2.01 -2.57
C TYR A 37 -5.23 -1.27 -2.13
N LEU A 38 -4.07 -1.76 -2.57
CA LEU A 38 -2.78 -1.10 -2.35
C LEU A 38 -2.43 -0.25 -3.57
N LEU A 39 -2.34 1.07 -3.37
CA LEU A 39 -1.88 2.01 -4.38
C LEU A 39 -0.46 2.42 -4.05
N ASP A 40 0.50 1.80 -4.73
CA ASP A 40 1.91 2.12 -4.61
C ASP A 40 2.29 3.34 -5.46
N GLU A 41 3.22 4.14 -4.97
CA GLU A 41 3.60 5.45 -5.49
C GLU A 41 2.40 6.36 -5.78
N CYS A 42 1.43 6.40 -4.87
CA CYS A 42 0.12 7.04 -5.07
C CYS A 42 0.21 8.54 -5.46
N HIS A 43 1.33 9.20 -5.17
CA HIS A 43 1.61 10.58 -5.58
C HIS A 43 1.77 10.75 -7.11
N GLN A 44 1.88 9.64 -7.87
CA GLN A 44 2.03 9.65 -9.33
C GLN A 44 0.68 9.61 -10.09
N ILE A 45 -0.46 9.48 -9.40
CA ILE A 45 -1.77 9.48 -10.06
C ILE A 45 -2.06 10.82 -10.74
N THR A 46 -2.79 10.78 -11.87
CA THR A 46 -3.23 12.00 -12.55
C THR A 46 -4.25 12.77 -11.70
N GLY A 47 -4.37 14.09 -11.90
CA GLY A 47 -5.32 14.92 -11.13
C GLY A 47 -6.77 14.42 -11.22
N ALA A 48 -7.23 14.03 -12.42
CA ALA A 48 -8.56 13.46 -12.60
C ALA A 48 -8.74 12.09 -11.88
N ALA A 49 -7.65 11.31 -11.78
CA ALA A 49 -7.66 10.07 -11.00
C ALA A 49 -7.70 10.35 -9.49
N ALA A 50 -7.03 11.40 -9.01
CA ALA A 50 -7.10 11.82 -7.61
C ALA A 50 -8.53 12.22 -7.21
N GLU A 51 -9.24 13.00 -8.04
CA GLU A 51 -10.64 13.35 -7.78
C GLU A 51 -11.56 12.10 -7.72
N ALA A 52 -11.34 11.14 -8.62
CA ALA A 52 -12.07 9.88 -8.59
C ALA A 52 -11.74 9.04 -7.34
N LEU A 53 -10.50 9.10 -6.86
CA LEU A 53 -10.03 8.40 -5.66
C LEU A 53 -10.66 9.00 -4.41
N LEU A 54 -10.77 10.33 -4.31
CA LEU A 54 -11.42 11.00 -3.17
C LEU A 54 -12.82 10.46 -2.93
N LYS A 55 -13.61 10.25 -4.00
CA LYS A 55 -14.95 9.66 -3.88
C LYS A 55 -14.91 8.25 -3.28
N GLN A 56 -13.89 7.45 -3.63
CA GLN A 56 -13.75 6.11 -3.06
C GLN A 56 -13.36 6.15 -1.58
N LEU A 57 -12.50 7.09 -1.19
CA LEU A 57 -12.08 7.26 0.20
C LEU A 57 -13.23 7.75 1.10
N GLU A 58 -14.08 8.65 0.59
CA GLU A 58 -15.26 9.16 1.32
C GLU A 58 -16.32 8.08 1.55
N ASP A 59 -16.68 7.35 0.50
CA ASP A 59 -17.74 6.34 0.52
C ASP A 59 -17.16 4.91 0.59
N THR A 60 -16.15 4.70 1.43
CA THR A 60 -15.47 3.39 1.53
C THR A 60 -16.44 2.32 2.07
N PRO A 61 -16.70 1.22 1.33
CA PRO A 61 -17.51 0.11 1.84
C PRO A 61 -16.87 -0.52 3.08
N LYS A 62 -17.69 -1.00 4.03
CA LYS A 62 -17.20 -1.54 5.33
C LYS A 62 -16.21 -2.71 5.20
N HIS A 63 -16.25 -3.44 4.09
CA HIS A 63 -15.38 -4.58 3.80
C HIS A 63 -14.18 -4.21 2.92
N VAL A 64 -13.95 -2.92 2.63
CA VAL A 64 -12.89 -2.44 1.74
C VAL A 64 -11.88 -1.61 2.53
N TYR A 65 -10.60 -1.85 2.25
CA TYR A 65 -9.49 -1.07 2.79
C TYR A 65 -8.66 -0.51 1.64
N TYR A 66 -8.43 0.79 1.65
CA TYR A 66 -7.48 1.46 0.75
C TYR A 66 -6.17 1.71 1.50
N VAL A 67 -5.06 1.24 0.94
CA VAL A 67 -3.72 1.50 1.45
C VAL A 67 -2.98 2.32 0.40
N LEU A 68 -2.61 3.53 0.76
CA LEU A 68 -1.85 4.43 -0.12
C LEU A 68 -0.39 4.43 0.36
N ALA A 69 0.54 4.09 -0.53
CA ALA A 69 1.97 4.12 -0.26
C ALA A 69 2.64 5.17 -1.15
N THR A 70 3.57 5.94 -0.57
CA THR A 70 4.30 6.98 -1.29
C THR A 70 5.65 7.25 -0.62
N THR A 71 6.66 7.49 -1.44
CA THR A 71 7.97 7.99 -1.00
C THR A 71 8.01 9.52 -0.86
N GLN A 72 6.97 10.22 -1.35
CA GLN A 72 6.89 11.69 -1.45
C GLN A 72 5.53 12.19 -0.91
N PRO A 73 5.28 12.10 0.42
CA PRO A 73 4.00 12.47 1.02
C PRO A 73 3.64 13.95 0.83
N GLU A 74 4.63 14.83 0.62
CA GLU A 74 4.45 16.25 0.34
C GLU A 74 3.85 16.54 -1.03
N LYS A 75 3.98 15.61 -1.99
CA LYS A 75 3.38 15.73 -3.32
C LYS A 75 1.93 15.25 -3.37
N LEU A 76 1.48 14.54 -2.34
CA LEU A 76 0.08 14.15 -2.21
C LEU A 76 -0.74 15.34 -1.72
N ASP A 77 -1.88 15.58 -2.36
CA ASP A 77 -2.72 16.72 -2.01
C ASP A 77 -3.32 16.57 -0.60
N LYS A 78 -3.58 17.70 0.05
CA LYS A 78 -4.12 17.71 1.43
C LYS A 78 -5.50 17.08 1.53
N THR A 79 -6.30 17.09 0.47
CA THR A 79 -7.66 16.56 0.50
C THR A 79 -7.66 15.03 0.59
N THR A 80 -6.74 14.37 -0.11
CA THR A 80 -6.49 12.92 0.01
C THR A 80 -5.94 12.60 1.39
N ARG A 81 -4.92 13.33 1.85
CA ARG A 81 -4.28 13.10 3.17
C ARG A 81 -5.27 13.21 4.34
N ASN A 82 -6.15 14.21 4.33
CA ASN A 82 -7.13 14.41 5.40
C ASN A 82 -8.20 13.31 5.51
N ARG A 83 -8.32 12.45 4.50
CA ARG A 83 -9.25 11.29 4.48
C ARG A 83 -8.54 9.97 4.81
N CYS A 84 -7.23 10.02 5.08
CA CYS A 84 -6.42 8.85 5.40
C CYS A 84 -5.87 8.96 6.83
N ALA A 85 -5.67 7.82 7.47
CA ALA A 85 -4.77 7.74 8.61
C ALA A 85 -3.34 7.64 8.08
N GLU A 86 -2.50 8.61 8.43
CA GLU A 86 -1.10 8.68 7.98
C GLU A 86 -0.19 7.92 8.95
N PHE A 87 0.59 6.98 8.42
CA PHE A 87 1.57 6.22 9.18
C PHE A 87 2.94 6.39 8.53
N THR A 88 3.90 6.96 9.26
CA THR A 88 5.28 7.05 8.79
C THR A 88 6.02 5.76 9.11
N VAL A 89 6.52 5.09 8.08
CA VAL A 89 7.38 3.91 8.24
C VAL A 89 8.84 4.38 8.23
N SER A 90 9.47 4.36 9.39
CA SER A 90 10.89 4.73 9.52
C SER A 90 11.80 3.55 9.19
N PRO A 91 12.97 3.79 8.58
CA PRO A 91 13.98 2.75 8.40
C PRO A 91 14.40 2.13 9.75
N LEU A 92 14.75 0.85 9.72
CA LEU A 92 15.39 0.19 10.87
C LEU A 92 16.75 0.85 11.18
N SER A 93 17.11 0.90 12.46
CA SER A 93 18.47 1.26 12.83
C SER A 93 19.46 0.21 12.30
N SER A 94 20.73 0.58 12.11
CA SER A 94 21.75 -0.39 11.67
C SER A 94 21.85 -1.59 12.62
N LEU A 95 21.58 -1.39 13.91
CA LEU A 95 21.56 -2.45 14.92
C LEU A 95 20.36 -3.39 14.71
N ASP A 96 19.16 -2.84 14.55
CA ASP A 96 17.94 -3.64 14.33
C ASP A 96 17.99 -4.38 12.99
N MET A 97 18.55 -3.74 11.97
CA MET A 97 18.78 -4.35 10.67
C MET A 97 19.76 -5.53 10.78
N ALA A 98 20.90 -5.36 11.45
CA ALA A 98 21.86 -6.43 11.68
C ALA A 98 21.25 -7.60 12.49
N ALA A 99 20.45 -7.28 13.51
CA ALA A 99 19.75 -8.29 14.30
C ALA A 99 18.71 -9.07 13.47
N LEU A 100 17.94 -8.36 12.64
CA LEU A 100 16.97 -8.98 11.73
C LEU A 100 17.68 -9.90 10.72
N LEU A 101 18.76 -9.43 10.09
CA LEU A 101 19.54 -10.21 9.14
C LEU A 101 20.13 -11.46 9.79
N ASN A 102 20.74 -11.34 10.99
CA ASN A 102 21.26 -12.50 11.70
C ASN A 102 20.15 -13.50 12.06
N ARG A 103 18.98 -13.01 12.48
CA ARG A 103 17.84 -13.87 12.79
C ARG A 103 17.37 -14.66 11.57
N VAL A 104 17.26 -14.01 10.41
CA VAL A 104 16.86 -14.67 9.15
C VAL A 104 17.95 -15.65 8.72
N TYR A 105 19.22 -15.25 8.71
CA TYR A 105 20.34 -16.11 8.34
C TYR A 105 20.44 -17.37 9.22
N LEU A 106 20.28 -17.21 10.53
CA LEU A 106 20.26 -18.33 11.47
C LEU A 106 19.08 -19.28 11.20
N ALA A 107 17.90 -18.74 10.92
CA ALA A 107 16.72 -19.56 10.60
C ALA A 107 16.89 -20.37 9.30
N GLU A 108 17.53 -19.78 8.29
CA GLU A 108 17.74 -20.42 6.98
C GLU A 108 18.93 -21.40 6.96
N THR A 109 19.99 -21.12 7.73
CA THR A 109 21.26 -21.86 7.63
C THR A 109 21.65 -22.65 8.88
N GLY A 110 21.01 -22.37 10.02
CA GLY A 110 21.41 -22.91 11.32
C GLY A 110 22.73 -22.36 11.87
N LYS A 111 23.32 -21.33 11.23
CA LYS A 111 24.58 -20.70 11.65
C LYS A 111 24.36 -19.26 12.09
N ASP A 112 25.12 -18.77 13.07
CA ASP A 112 25.10 -17.36 13.44
C ASP A 112 26.08 -16.58 12.55
N MET A 113 25.65 -15.42 12.02
CA MET A 113 26.49 -14.59 11.13
C MET A 113 27.79 -14.13 11.81
N LYS A 114 27.81 -14.00 13.14
CA LYS A 114 29.01 -13.64 13.90
C LYS A 114 30.01 -14.79 14.03
N THR A 115 29.58 -16.01 13.68
CA THR A 115 30.38 -17.25 13.78
C THR A 115 30.67 -17.88 12.43
N SER A 116 30.11 -17.34 11.34
CA SER A 116 30.49 -17.71 9.98
C SER A 116 31.86 -17.10 9.64
N PRO A 117 32.78 -17.88 9.05
CA PRO A 117 34.15 -17.44 8.75
C PRO A 117 34.22 -16.35 7.68
#